data_AF-A0A0A0UTH1-F1
#
_entry.id   AF-A0A0A0UTH1-F1
#
_cell.length_a   1.000
_cell.length_b   1.000
_cell.length_c   1.000
_cell.angle_alpha   90.00
_cell.angle_beta   90.00
_cell.angle_gamma   90.00
#
_symmetry.space_group_name_H-M   'P 1'
#
loop_
_entity.id
_entity.type
_entity.pdbx_description
1 polymer ?
#
loop_
_entity_poly.entity_id
_entity_poly.type
_entity_poly.pdbx_seq_one_letter_code
_entity_poly.pdbx_strand_id
1 'polypeptide(L)'
;MSIILISELMTKLNSNSFNREQLNIIEKYNNKDKKLFLTTICIVFASSIFDSIFRINLIFDIIDIVIIILSMLILIRYLYFKITMKKSLLIELQEIENKKMKIV
;
A
#
# COMPACT_ATOMS: atom_id res chain seq x y z
N MET A 1 4.52 -7.04 -6.32
CA MET A 1 5.08 -6.99 -4.95
C MET A 1 3.93 -6.94 -3.95
N SER A 2 3.44 -8.09 -3.47
CA SER A 2 2.36 -8.15 -2.45
C SER A 2 2.87 -7.65 -1.09
N ILE A 3 1.95 -7.13 -0.27
CA ILE A 3 2.25 -6.31 0.92
C ILE A 3 3.01 -7.08 1.99
N ILE A 4 2.69 -8.36 2.21
CA ILE A 4 3.38 -9.23 3.14
C ILE A 4 3.12 -10.66 2.69
N LEU A 5 4.18 -11.49 2.59
CA LEU A 5 3.98 -12.92 2.42
C LEU A 5 3.26 -13.47 3.66
N ILE A 6 2.22 -14.28 3.48
CA ILE A 6 1.49 -14.91 4.59
C ILE A 6 2.48 -15.61 5.55
N SER A 7 3.57 -16.17 5.02
CA SER A 7 4.68 -16.72 5.80
C SER A 7 5.39 -15.70 6.69
N GLU A 8 5.68 -14.48 6.21
CA GLU A 8 6.25 -13.40 7.04
C GLU A 8 5.31 -13.02 8.20
N LEU A 9 4.00 -13.00 7.95
CA LEU A 9 3.00 -12.73 9.00
C LEU A 9 2.97 -13.86 10.03
N MET A 10 2.99 -15.13 9.58
CA MET A 10 3.03 -16.30 10.46
C MET A 10 4.26 -16.29 11.37
N THR A 11 5.45 -16.02 10.81
CA THR A 11 6.69 -15.95 11.59
C THR A 11 6.66 -14.80 12.61
N LYS A 12 6.14 -13.61 12.24
CA LYS A 12 6.06 -12.47 13.16
C LYS A 12 5.05 -12.63 14.29
N LEU A 13 3.98 -13.38 14.03
CA LEU A 13 2.93 -13.66 15.00
C LEU A 13 3.23 -14.92 15.82
N ASN A 14 4.29 -15.66 15.49
CA ASN A 14 4.60 -16.98 16.07
C ASN A 14 3.40 -17.95 15.98
N SER A 15 2.69 -17.88 14.85
CA SER A 15 1.41 -18.56 14.65
C SER A 15 1.54 -19.62 13.56
N ASN A 16 1.08 -20.85 13.85
CA ASN A 16 1.15 -21.98 12.92
C ASN A 16 0.01 -21.97 11.88
N SER A 17 -1.07 -21.23 12.14
CA SER A 17 -2.23 -21.16 11.26
C SER A 17 -3.05 -19.92 11.53
N PHE A 18 -3.59 -19.29 10.47
CA PHE A 18 -4.59 -18.24 10.61
C PHE A 18 -5.99 -18.81 10.68
N ASN A 19 -6.80 -18.31 11.62
CA ASN A 19 -8.22 -18.58 11.66
C ASN A 19 -8.97 -17.77 10.57
N ARG A 20 -10.26 -18.07 10.39
CA ARG A 20 -11.08 -17.41 9.35
C ARG A 20 -11.21 -15.90 9.56
N GLU A 21 -11.22 -15.44 10.81
CA GLU A 21 -11.30 -14.01 11.15
C GLU A 21 -10.02 -13.26 10.76
N GLN A 22 -8.85 -13.82 11.08
CA GLN A 22 -7.53 -13.31 10.70
C GLN A 22 -7.37 -13.27 9.18
N LEU A 23 -7.81 -14.31 8.46
CA LEU A 23 -7.79 -14.35 7.00
C LEU A 23 -8.66 -13.24 6.38
N ASN A 24 -9.86 -13.00 6.91
CA ASN A 24 -10.74 -11.92 6.45
C ASN A 24 -10.09 -10.53 6.63
N ILE A 25 -9.36 -10.32 7.73
CA ILE A 25 -8.64 -9.07 8.00
C ILE A 25 -7.49 -8.91 6.99
N ILE A 26 -6.68 -9.94 6.79
CA ILE A 26 -5.59 -9.94 5.80
C ILE A 26 -6.14 -9.58 4.41
N GLU A 27 -7.26 -10.18 4.01
CA GLU A 27 -7.90 -9.91 2.72
C GLU A 27 -8.39 -8.46 2.61
N LYS A 28 -9.02 -7.92 3.66
CA LYS A 28 -9.47 -6.52 3.73
C LYS A 28 -8.30 -5.54 3.54
N TYR A 29 -7.17 -5.79 4.19
CA TYR A 29 -5.97 -4.95 4.06
C TYR A 29 -5.34 -5.08 2.67
N ASN A 30 -5.31 -6.28 2.10
CA ASN A 30 -4.83 -6.52 0.74
C ASN A 30 -5.67 -5.77 -0.31
N ASN A 31 -7.00 -5.80 -0.17
CA ASN A 31 -7.91 -5.10 -1.09
C ASN A 31 -7.74 -3.58 -1.04
N LYS A 32 -7.53 -3.01 0.16
CA LYS A 32 -7.24 -1.57 0.33
C LYS A 32 -5.96 -1.14 -0.39
N ASP A 33 -4.88 -1.89 -0.24
CA ASP A 33 -3.61 -1.57 -0.92
C ASP A 33 -3.68 -1.78 -2.42
N LYS A 34 -4.33 -2.86 -2.91
CA LYS A 34 -4.58 -3.03 -4.35
C LYS A 34 -5.29 -1.81 -4.94
N LYS A 35 -6.32 -1.31 -4.26
CA LYS A 35 -7.06 -0.12 -4.69
C LYS A 35 -6.15 1.11 -4.72
N LEU A 36 -5.36 1.33 -3.66
CA LEU A 36 -4.45 2.48 -3.59
C LEU A 36 -3.35 2.41 -4.66
N PHE A 37 -2.75 1.22 -4.86
CA PHE A 37 -1.75 0.96 -5.89
C PHE A 37 -2.30 1.25 -7.28
N LEU A 38 -3.51 0.77 -7.58
CA LEU A 38 -4.17 1.04 -8.86
C LEU A 38 -4.38 2.55 -9.06
N THR A 39 -4.89 3.26 -8.05
CA THR A 39 -5.04 4.73 -8.11
C THR A 39 -3.69 5.41 -8.35
N THR A 40 -2.64 5.02 -7.63
CA THR A 40 -1.29 5.57 -7.80
C THR A 40 -0.76 5.38 -9.21
N ILE A 41 -0.88 4.16 -9.78
CA ILE A 41 -0.46 3.89 -11.16
C ILE A 41 -1.28 4.71 -12.16
N CYS A 42 -2.60 4.78 -12.00
CA CYS A 42 -3.47 5.55 -12.89
C CYS A 42 -3.08 7.03 -12.90
N ILE A 43 -2.75 7.61 -11.74
CA ILE A 43 -2.31 9.01 -11.66
C ILE A 43 -0.96 9.19 -12.35
N VAL A 44 0.04 8.36 -12.06
CA VAL A 44 1.36 8.44 -12.68
C VAL A 44 1.26 8.28 -14.20
N PHE A 45 0.45 7.34 -14.67
CA PHE A 45 0.23 7.12 -16.10
C PHE A 45 -0.47 8.29 -16.77
N ALA A 46 -1.54 8.83 -16.16
CA ALA A 46 -2.24 10.00 -16.68
C ALA A 46 -1.32 11.23 -16.75
N SER A 47 -0.48 11.44 -15.72
CA SER A 47 0.52 12.51 -15.70
C SER A 47 1.55 12.34 -16.81
N SER A 48 2.00 11.11 -17.11
CA SER A 48 2.94 10.86 -18.21
C SER A 48 2.35 11.09 -19.60
N ILE A 49 1.08 10.74 -19.82
CA ILE A 49 0.38 11.05 -21.08
C ILE A 49 0.22 12.56 -21.23
N PHE A 50 -0.19 13.25 -20.16
CA PHE A 50 -0.33 14.70 -20.17
C PHE A 50 1.00 15.39 -20.50
N ASP A 51 2.09 14.98 -19.84
CA ASP A 51 3.45 15.45 -20.14
C ASP A 51 3.81 15.28 -21.62
N SER A 52 3.54 14.10 -22.19
CA SER A 52 3.83 13.80 -23.60
C SER A 52 3.06 14.68 -24.60
N ILE A 53 1.81 15.06 -24.29
CA ILE A 53 0.98 15.92 -25.14
C ILE A 53 1.49 17.37 -25.08
N PHE A 54 1.88 17.85 -23.91
CA PHE A 54 2.35 19.23 -23.72
C PHE A 54 3.78 19.46 -24.22
N ARG A 55 4.66 18.46 -24.13
CA ARG A 55 6.02 18.52 -24.69
C ARG A 55 6.06 18.72 -26.21
N ILE A 56 5.01 18.30 -26.93
CA ILE A 56 4.87 18.57 -28.37
C ILE A 56 4.69 20.07 -28.64
N ASN A 57 4.18 20.83 -27.66
CA ASN A 57 4.00 22.29 -27.70
C ASN A 57 5.12 23.05 -26.94
N LEU A 58 6.39 22.68 -27.17
CA LEU A 58 7.65 23.47 -27.10
C LEU A 58 7.84 24.64 -26.10
N ILE A 59 7.15 24.65 -24.96
CA ILE A 59 7.40 25.56 -23.85
C ILE A 59 7.22 24.71 -22.58
N PHE A 60 8.03 24.96 -21.54
CA PHE A 60 7.81 24.56 -20.14
C PHE A 60 8.70 23.46 -19.52
N ASP A 61 9.99 23.73 -19.37
CA ASP A 61 10.86 23.05 -18.38
C ASP A 61 10.30 23.13 -16.93
N ILE A 62 9.53 24.19 -16.62
CA ILE A 62 8.89 24.36 -15.31
C ILE A 62 7.78 23.33 -15.07
N ILE A 63 7.02 22.97 -16.12
CA ILE A 63 5.93 21.98 -16.00
C ILE A 63 6.51 20.60 -15.71
N ASP A 64 7.59 20.21 -16.39
CA ASP A 64 8.29 18.96 -16.15
C ASP A 64 8.76 18.83 -14.68
N ILE A 65 9.35 19.89 -14.13
CA ILE A 65 9.79 19.91 -12.73
C ILE A 65 8.59 19.73 -11.77
N VAL A 66 7.48 20.42 -12.02
CA VAL A 66 6.26 20.31 -11.21
C VAL A 66 5.67 18.90 -11.27
N ILE A 67 5.64 18.26 -12.46
CA ILE A 67 5.16 16.89 -12.64
C ILE A 67 6.03 15.88 -11.90
N ILE A 68 7.36 16.06 -11.92
CA ILE A 68 8.31 15.21 -11.17
C ILE A 68 8.06 15.34 -9.67
N ILE A 69 7.92 16.56 -9.15
CA ILE A 69 7.66 16.80 -7.71
C ILE A 69 6.33 16.16 -7.29
N LEU A 70 5.27 16.34 -8.08
CA LEU A 70 3.96 15.73 -7.81
C LEU A 70 4.03 14.20 -7.81
N SER A 71 4.72 13.62 -8.78
CA SER A 71 4.92 12.16 -8.89
C SER A 71 5.67 11.62 -7.68
N MET A 72 6.73 12.31 -7.23
CA MET A 72 7.46 11.96 -6.02
C MET A 72 6.59 12.04 -4.76
N LEU A 73 5.76 13.08 -4.61
CA LEU A 73 4.84 13.21 -3.47
C LEU A 73 3.81 12.07 -3.43
N ILE A 74 3.26 11.70 -4.58
CA ILE A 74 2.32 10.56 -4.68
C ILE A 74 3.02 9.26 -4.29
N LEU A 75 4.26 9.04 -4.75
CA LEU A 75 5.04 7.87 -4.41
C LEU A 75 5.35 7.80 -2.90
N ILE A 76 5.80 8.91 -2.30
CA ILE A 76 6.04 9.02 -0.86
C ILE A 76 4.77 8.71 -0.07
N ARG A 77 3.62 9.27 -0.48
CA ARG A 77 2.33 9.02 0.15
C ARG A 77 1.92 7.55 0.07
N TYR A 78 2.15 6.90 -1.07
CA TYR A 78 1.89 5.47 -1.25
C TYR A 78 2.80 4.62 -0.34
N LEU A 79 4.10 4.92 -0.28
CA LEU A 79 5.05 4.23 0.60
C LEU A 79 4.69 4.39 2.08
N TYR A 80 4.33 5.60 2.51
CA TYR A 80 3.89 5.88 3.86
C TYR A 80 2.62 5.09 4.23
N PHE A 81 1.64 5.05 3.33
CA PHE A 81 0.44 4.24 3.50
C PHE A 81 0.77 2.75 3.65
N LYS A 82 1.67 2.22 2.82
CA LYS A 82 2.08 0.82 2.85
C LYS A 82 2.72 0.44 4.19
N ILE A 83 3.60 1.28 4.71
CA ILE A 83 4.22 1.07 6.03
C ILE A 83 3.18 1.11 7.14
N THR A 84 2.29 2.12 7.11
CA THR A 84 1.25 2.31 8.13
C THR A 84 0.28 1.13 8.15
N MET A 85 -0.19 0.69 6.98
CA MET A 85 -1.08 -0.46 6.85
C MET A 85 -0.44 -1.76 7.33
N LYS A 86 0.84 -1.99 7.03
CA LYS A 86 1.60 -3.16 7.53
C LYS A 86 1.64 -3.18 9.06
N LYS A 87 1.84 -2.01 9.69
CA LYS A 87 1.85 -1.87 11.15
C LYS A 87 0.46 -2.10 11.75
N SER A 88 -0.58 -1.49 11.20
CA SER A 88 -1.96 -1.66 11.69
C SER A 88 -2.45 -3.10 11.55
N LEU A 89 -2.13 -3.78 10.44
CA LEU A 89 -2.45 -5.19 10.23
C LEU A 89 -1.80 -6.08 11.30
N LEU A 90 -0.53 -5.84 11.63
CA LEU A 90 0.17 -6.60 12.68
C LEU A 90 -0.49 -6.40 14.06
N ILE A 91 -0.88 -5.17 14.40
CA ILE A 91 -1.54 -4.87 15.68
C ILE A 91 -2.90 -5.57 15.78
N GLU A 92 -3.76 -5.46 14.75
CA GLU A 92 -5.07 -6.11 14.75
C GLU A 92 -4.95 -7.64 14.86
N LEU A 93 -3.97 -8.25 14.17
CA LEU A 93 -3.75 -9.69 14.26
C LEU A 93 -3.22 -10.12 15.64
N GLN A 94 -2.33 -9.34 16.26
CA GLN A 94 -1.85 -9.59 17.62
C GLN A 94 -2.96 -9.44 18.66
N GLU A 95 -3.86 -8.47 18.52
CA GLU A 95 -4.99 -8.30 19.44
C GLU A 95 -5.92 -9.52 19.44
N ILE A 96 -6.16 -10.12 18.29
CA ILE A 96 -6.97 -11.35 18.16
C ILE A 96 -6.26 -12.54 18.80
N GLU A 97 -4.95 -12.67 18.58
CA GLU A 97 -4.15 -13.74 19.17
C GLU A 97 -4.06 -13.62 20.70
N ASN A 98 -3.89 -12.40 21.23
CA ASN A 98 -3.88 -12.13 22.67
C ASN A 98 -5.25 -12.33 23.32
N LYS A 99 -6.35 -12.00 22.63
CA LYS A 99 -7.71 -12.33 23.10
C LYS A 99 -7.90 -13.83 23.26
N LYS A 100 -7.29 -14.64 22.38
CA LYS A 100 -7.32 -16.10 22.48
C LYS A 100 -6.55 -16.63 23.70
N MET A 101 -5.39 -16.04 24.02
CA MET A 101 -4.60 -16.45 25.20
C MET A 101 -5.28 -16.11 26.54
N LYS A 102 -6.07 -15.03 26.63
CA LYS A 102 -6.78 -14.66 27.87
C LYS A 102 -7.97 -15.56 28.23
N ILE A 103 -8.39 -16.44 27.31
CA ILE A 103 -9.54 -17.33 27.50
C ILE A 103 -9.09 -18.73 27.98
N VAL A 104 -7.77 -18.96 28.14
CA VAL A 104 -7.19 -20.18 28.72
C VAL A 104 -6.85 -19.96 30.19
#